data_AF-A0A5C8FZR5-F1
#
_entry.id   AF-A0A5C8FZR5-F1
#
_cell.length_a   1.000
_cell.length_b   1.000
_cell.length_c   1.000
_cell.angle_alpha   90.00
_cell.angle_beta   90.00
_cell.angle_gamma   90.00
#
_symmetry.space_group_name_H-M   'P 1'
#
loop_
_entity.id
_entity.type
_entity.pdbx_description
1 polymer ?
#
loop_
_entity_poly.entity_id
_entity_poly.type
_entity_poly.pdbx_seq_one_letter_code
_entity_poly.pdbx_strand_id
1 'polypeptide(L)'
;MDYSKLNEICKFNNEKFPFREVVKNIEKHEVLKFDNNELLNILKNACKNTIIPVNNLGFVGRPNEFGNIVEKQFAVECKNLKLDYQKPRDSKGKVKVSGYPDGLIKFENKYFYIELKTCEEKQQNQTFRTFFYSPSTNSKIIYDASHLLICFLTTKNDNILQLNGNYHIVDMYEKEVKLKLEYNSNNKELYGGQLL
;
A
#
# COMPACT_ATOMS: atom_id res chain seq x y z
N MET A 1 29.09 11.62 -4.79
CA MET A 1 28.25 10.46 -5.15
C MET A 1 28.99 9.72 -6.25
N ASP A 2 29.23 8.43 -6.09
CA ASP A 2 29.93 7.64 -7.10
C ASP A 2 28.91 7.17 -8.15
N TYR A 3 28.95 7.80 -9.33
CA TYR A 3 28.03 7.50 -10.42
C TYR A 3 28.28 6.14 -11.07
N SER A 4 29.43 5.49 -10.83
CA SER A 4 29.72 4.16 -11.39
C SER A 4 28.74 3.09 -10.90
N LYS A 5 28.21 3.25 -9.68
CA LYS A 5 27.21 2.37 -9.08
C LYS A 5 25.86 2.41 -9.79
N LEU A 6 25.56 3.45 -10.58
CA LEU A 6 24.31 3.51 -11.35
C LEU A 6 24.22 2.34 -12.34
N ASN A 7 25.34 1.98 -12.97
CA ASN A 7 25.38 0.85 -13.89
C ASN A 7 25.12 -0.49 -13.18
N GLU A 8 25.60 -0.65 -11.94
CA GLU A 8 25.32 -1.85 -11.14
C GLU A 8 23.84 -1.93 -10.76
N ILE A 9 23.23 -0.83 -10.32
CA ILE A 9 21.81 -0.78 -9.96
C ILE A 9 20.93 -1.09 -11.18
N CYS A 10 21.29 -0.57 -12.37
CA CYS A 10 20.57 -0.84 -13.62
C CYS A 10 20.47 -2.33 -13.96
N LYS A 11 21.46 -3.15 -13.57
CA LYS A 11 21.43 -4.61 -13.81
C LYS A 11 20.31 -5.32 -13.06
N PHE A 12 19.82 -4.75 -11.96
CA PHE A 12 18.72 -5.30 -11.18
C PHE A 12 17.34 -4.86 -11.69
N ASN A 13 17.27 -4.01 -12.71
CA ASN A 13 15.99 -3.55 -13.23
C ASN A 13 15.19 -4.71 -13.84
N ASN A 14 13.91 -4.82 -13.47
CA ASN A 14 12.99 -5.91 -13.78
C ASN A 14 13.28 -7.27 -13.13
N GLU A 15 14.33 -7.38 -12.32
CA GLU A 15 14.57 -8.57 -11.50
C GLU A 15 13.56 -8.68 -10.36
N LYS A 16 13.31 -9.93 -9.95
CA LYS A 16 12.39 -10.25 -8.85
C LYS A 16 13.17 -10.53 -7.57
N PHE A 17 12.61 -10.07 -6.46
CA PHE A 17 13.18 -10.23 -5.14
C PHE A 17 12.08 -10.64 -4.16
N PRO A 18 12.35 -11.54 -3.21
CA PRO A 18 11.45 -11.75 -2.10
C PRO A 18 11.23 -10.43 -1.34
N PHE A 19 9.98 -10.04 -1.10
CA PHE A 19 9.62 -8.79 -0.45
C PHE A 19 10.31 -8.66 0.93
N ARG A 20 10.35 -9.75 1.70
CA ARG A 20 11.04 -9.81 2.99
C ARG A 20 12.52 -9.44 2.89
N GLU A 21 13.21 -9.89 1.84
CA GLU A 21 14.63 -9.58 1.65
C GLU A 21 14.83 -8.12 1.25
N VAL A 22 13.91 -7.56 0.47
CA VAL A 22 13.92 -6.14 0.12
C VAL A 22 13.79 -5.28 1.38
N VAL A 23 12.77 -5.53 2.22
CA VAL A 23 12.55 -4.77 3.46
C VAL A 23 13.71 -4.95 4.43
N LYS A 24 14.19 -6.17 4.63
CA LYS A 24 15.34 -6.46 5.50
C LYS A 24 16.59 -5.70 5.09
N ASN A 25 16.92 -5.70 3.80
CA ASN A 25 18.18 -5.12 3.34
C ASN A 25 18.12 -3.61 3.15
N ILE A 26 16.95 -3.04 2.83
CA ILE A 26 16.77 -1.60 2.62
C ILE A 26 16.35 -0.90 3.91
N GLU A 27 15.31 -1.39 4.57
CA GLU A 27 14.68 -0.76 5.72
C GLU A 27 15.25 -1.21 7.06
N LYS A 28 16.03 -2.31 7.06
CA LYS A 28 16.64 -2.90 8.27
C LYS A 28 15.60 -3.40 9.29
N HIS A 29 14.46 -3.87 8.80
CA HIS A 29 13.39 -4.47 9.58
C HIS A 29 12.96 -5.82 8.98
N GLU A 30 12.43 -6.70 9.81
CA GLU A 30 11.98 -8.03 9.40
C GLU A 30 10.49 -8.03 9.03
N VAL A 31 10.16 -8.66 7.90
CA VAL A 31 8.78 -8.99 7.54
C VAL A 31 8.43 -10.29 8.24
N LEU A 32 7.46 -10.25 9.16
CA LEU A 32 7.01 -11.39 9.93
C LEU A 32 5.85 -12.10 9.24
N LYS A 33 5.85 -13.44 9.26
CA LYS A 33 4.74 -14.24 8.76
C LYS A 33 3.48 -13.96 9.59
N PHE A 34 2.36 -13.74 8.93
CA PHE A 34 1.12 -13.44 9.63
C PHE A 34 0.55 -14.69 10.31
N ASP A 35 0.23 -14.59 11.60
CA ASP A 35 -0.22 -15.71 12.44
C ASP A 35 -1.41 -15.38 13.36
N ASN A 36 -2.08 -14.24 13.18
CA ASN A 36 -3.11 -13.76 14.11
C ASN A 36 -4.54 -13.93 13.57
N ASN A 37 -5.21 -15.03 13.94
CA ASN A 37 -6.57 -15.33 13.47
C ASN A 37 -7.63 -14.36 14.01
N GLU A 38 -7.45 -13.83 15.22
CA GLU A 38 -8.40 -12.87 15.80
C GLU A 38 -8.39 -11.57 15.01
N LEU A 39 -7.20 -10.99 14.79
CA LEU A 39 -7.04 -9.81 13.97
C LEU A 39 -7.56 -10.04 12.55
N LEU A 40 -7.32 -11.20 11.95
CA LEU A 40 -7.85 -11.54 10.63
C LEU A 40 -9.38 -11.47 10.57
N ASN A 41 -10.06 -11.97 11.59
CA ASN A 41 -11.52 -11.91 11.67
C ASN A 41 -12.03 -10.47 11.82
N ILE A 42 -11.34 -9.65 12.63
CA ILE A 42 -11.68 -8.23 12.77
C ILE A 42 -11.46 -7.48 11.45
N LEU A 43 -10.35 -7.73 10.75
CA LEU A 43 -10.06 -7.12 9.43
C LEU A 43 -11.10 -7.52 8.38
N LYS A 44 -11.55 -8.78 8.37
CA LYS A 44 -12.66 -9.23 7.50
C LYS A 44 -13.95 -8.47 7.78
N ASN A 45 -14.26 -8.19 9.04
CA ASN A 45 -15.41 -7.38 9.41
C ASN A 45 -15.23 -5.92 9.01
N ALA A 46 -14.04 -5.33 9.19
CA ALA A 46 -13.72 -3.99 8.72
C ALA A 46 -13.91 -3.87 7.19
N CYS A 47 -13.45 -4.86 6.43
CA CYS A 47 -13.66 -4.91 4.98
C CYS A 47 -15.16 -4.95 4.61
N LYS A 48 -15.94 -5.82 5.27
CA LYS A 48 -17.39 -5.91 5.03
C LYS A 48 -18.10 -4.60 5.33
N ASN A 49 -17.79 -3.97 6.47
CA ASN A 49 -18.40 -2.72 6.89
C ASN A 49 -18.01 -1.54 6.00
N THR A 50 -16.87 -1.62 5.29
CA THR A 50 -16.40 -0.57 4.37
C THR A 50 -17.25 -0.48 3.10
N ILE A 51 -17.83 -1.60 2.65
CA ILE A 51 -18.42 -1.72 1.30
C ILE A 51 -19.65 -0.85 1.12
N ILE A 52 -20.64 -0.97 2.01
CA ILE A 52 -21.93 -0.27 1.88
C ILE A 52 -21.75 1.25 1.97
N PRO A 53 -21.03 1.81 2.97
CA PRO A 53 -20.83 3.26 3.06
C PRO A 53 -20.13 3.85 1.84
N VAL A 54 -19.11 3.17 1.30
CA VAL A 54 -18.42 3.62 0.07
C VAL A 54 -19.37 3.63 -1.12
N ASN A 55 -20.14 2.55 -1.32
CA ASN A 55 -21.03 2.42 -2.47
C ASN A 55 -22.17 3.44 -2.46
N ASN A 56 -22.66 3.80 -1.26
CA ASN A 56 -23.71 4.81 -1.10
C ASN A 56 -23.30 6.22 -1.56
N LEU A 57 -22.01 6.48 -1.78
CA LEU A 57 -21.52 7.75 -2.31
C LEU A 57 -21.82 7.94 -3.80
N GLY A 58 -22.07 6.87 -4.56
CA GLY A 58 -22.29 6.95 -6.00
C GLY A 58 -21.12 7.58 -6.76
N PHE A 59 -19.88 7.22 -6.41
CA PHE A 59 -18.68 7.91 -6.90
C PHE A 59 -18.48 7.78 -8.42
N VAL A 60 -18.33 8.92 -9.09
CA VAL A 60 -17.94 9.03 -10.50
C VAL A 60 -16.61 9.77 -10.58
N GLY A 61 -15.56 9.10 -11.05
CA GLY A 61 -14.23 9.71 -11.09
C GLY A 61 -13.13 8.70 -11.39
N ARG A 62 -11.88 9.05 -11.03
CA ARG A 62 -10.72 8.22 -11.30
C ARG A 62 -10.60 7.07 -10.29
N PRO A 63 -10.18 5.86 -10.71
CA PRO A 63 -9.96 4.74 -9.79
C PRO A 63 -9.05 5.04 -8.60
N ASN A 64 -8.01 5.87 -8.79
CA ASN A 64 -7.10 6.26 -7.69
C ASN A 64 -7.80 7.14 -6.64
N GLU A 65 -8.70 8.03 -7.05
CA GLU A 65 -9.49 8.86 -6.14
C GLU A 65 -10.49 8.00 -5.36
N PHE A 66 -11.09 7.02 -6.05
CA PHE A 66 -11.95 6.02 -5.42
C PHE A 66 -11.19 5.19 -4.39
N GLY A 67 -9.95 4.76 -4.71
CA GLY A 67 -9.07 4.07 -3.75
C GLY A 67 -8.82 4.89 -2.48
N ASN A 68 -8.58 6.20 -2.60
CA ASN A 68 -8.42 7.08 -1.43
C ASN A 68 -9.69 7.17 -0.56
N ILE A 69 -10.88 7.06 -1.16
CA ILE A 69 -12.16 7.03 -0.43
C ILE A 69 -12.29 5.71 0.33
N VAL A 70 -12.03 4.59 -0.34
CA VAL A 70 -12.03 3.25 0.28
C VAL A 70 -11.07 3.20 1.46
N GLU A 71 -9.86 3.73 1.29
CA GLU A 71 -8.83 3.76 2.33
C GLU A 71 -9.29 4.51 3.59
N LYS A 72 -9.89 5.69 3.40
CA LYS A 72 -10.42 6.50 4.50
C LYS A 72 -11.56 5.80 5.22
N GLN A 73 -12.49 5.20 4.49
CA GLN A 73 -13.61 4.48 5.10
C GLN A 73 -13.12 3.24 5.86
N PHE A 74 -12.18 2.47 5.30
CA PHE A 74 -11.61 1.32 5.98
C PHE A 74 -10.94 1.68 7.32
N ALA A 75 -10.24 2.82 7.36
CA ALA A 75 -9.65 3.33 8.59
C ALA A 75 -10.72 3.71 9.65
N VAL A 76 -11.87 4.23 9.22
CA VAL A 76 -13.02 4.49 10.11
C VAL A 76 -13.56 3.16 10.67
N GLU A 77 -13.75 2.16 9.82
CA GLU A 77 -14.29 0.86 10.27
C GLU A 77 -13.34 0.10 11.20
N CYS A 78 -12.03 0.16 10.97
CA CYS A 78 -11.06 -0.37 11.91
C CYS A 78 -11.22 0.25 13.31
N LYS A 79 -11.39 1.58 13.38
CA LYS A 79 -11.57 2.29 14.66
C LYS A 79 -12.91 1.96 15.33
N ASN A 80 -13.99 1.84 14.55
CA ASN A 80 -15.29 1.41 15.05
C ASN A 80 -15.22 0.01 15.70
N LEU A 81 -14.39 -0.87 15.14
CA LEU A 81 -14.08 -2.19 15.67
C LEU A 81 -13.00 -2.19 16.78
N LYS A 82 -12.65 -1.00 17.30
CA LYS A 82 -11.68 -0.79 18.39
C LYS A 82 -10.26 -1.25 18.07
N LEU A 83 -9.90 -1.37 16.78
CA LEU A 83 -8.51 -1.56 16.39
C LEU A 83 -7.74 -0.25 16.56
N ASP A 84 -6.52 -0.34 17.07
CA ASP A 84 -5.56 0.76 17.10
C ASP A 84 -4.96 0.98 15.71
N TYR A 85 -5.79 1.48 14.78
CA TYR A 85 -5.41 1.81 13.42
C TYR A 85 -4.89 3.24 13.33
N GLN A 86 -3.66 3.38 12.86
CA GLN A 86 -2.94 4.63 12.75
C GLN A 86 -2.41 4.84 11.33
N LYS A 87 -2.24 6.11 10.95
CA LYS A 87 -1.45 6.46 9.78
C LYS A 87 0.03 6.25 10.11
N PRO A 88 0.80 5.53 9.27
CA PRO A 88 2.22 5.32 9.53
C PRO A 88 2.97 6.64 9.60
N ARG A 89 3.80 6.76 10.64
CA ARG A 89 4.76 7.86 10.80
C ARG A 89 6.08 7.44 10.20
N ASP A 90 6.82 8.40 9.65
CA ASP A 90 8.18 8.12 9.20
C ASP A 90 9.14 7.94 10.38
N SER A 91 10.37 7.53 10.08
CA SER A 91 11.47 7.38 11.05
C SER A 91 11.80 8.65 11.85
N LYS A 92 11.24 9.81 11.48
CA LYS A 92 11.37 11.09 12.20
C LYS A 92 10.09 11.49 12.94
N GLY A 93 9.11 10.59 13.03
CA GLY A 93 7.83 10.80 13.71
C GLY A 93 6.83 11.66 12.93
N LYS A 94 7.15 12.08 11.69
CA LYS A 94 6.26 12.91 10.87
C LYS A 94 5.25 12.02 10.15
N VAL A 95 3.99 12.47 10.13
CA VAL A 95 2.95 11.81 9.35
C VAL A 95 3.22 12.06 7.87
N LYS A 96 3.36 10.99 7.09
CA LYS A 96 3.47 11.06 5.63
C LYS A 96 2.17 10.61 4.99
N VAL A 97 1.58 11.49 4.18
CA VAL A 97 0.31 11.22 3.47
C VAL A 97 0.50 10.18 2.37
N SER A 98 1.65 10.18 1.69
CA SER A 98 1.95 9.31 0.55
C SER A 98 3.02 8.26 0.85
N GLY A 99 3.07 7.24 0.00
CA GLY A 99 4.05 6.15 0.04
C GLY A 99 3.63 5.00 0.96
N TYR A 100 4.22 3.85 0.72
CA TYR A 100 3.96 2.61 1.45
C TYR A 100 4.45 2.66 2.90
N PRO A 101 3.72 2.11 3.89
CA PRO A 101 2.35 1.59 3.78
C PRO A 101 1.27 2.66 4.04
N ASP A 102 0.01 2.30 3.77
CA ASP A 102 -1.18 3.14 4.01
C ASP A 102 -1.58 3.20 5.50
N GLY A 103 -1.41 2.09 6.23
CA GLY A 103 -1.87 1.89 7.61
C GLY A 103 -0.87 1.15 8.50
N LEU A 104 -0.97 1.38 9.80
CA LEU A 104 -0.30 0.62 10.86
C LEU A 104 -1.34 0.26 11.92
N ILE A 105 -1.41 -1.02 12.28
CA ILE A 105 -2.22 -1.51 13.39
C ILE A 105 -1.30 -2.00 14.50
N LYS A 106 -1.61 -1.60 15.74
CA LYS A 106 -1.06 -2.25 16.94
C LYS A 106 -2.12 -3.17 17.53
N PHE A 107 -1.80 -4.44 17.69
CA PHE A 107 -2.72 -5.44 18.24
C PHE A 107 -1.92 -6.46 19.05
N GLU A 108 -2.33 -6.73 20.30
CA GLU A 108 -1.64 -7.68 21.19
C GLU A 108 -0.11 -7.46 21.30
N ASN A 109 0.31 -6.19 21.39
CA ASN A 109 1.73 -5.77 21.41
C ASN A 109 2.54 -6.12 20.15
N LYS A 110 1.91 -6.58 19.07
CA LYS A 110 2.50 -6.74 17.73
C LYS A 110 2.09 -5.58 16.81
N TYR A 111 2.88 -5.37 15.76
CA TYR A 111 2.62 -4.38 14.72
C TYR A 111 2.27 -5.05 13.39
N PHE A 112 1.35 -4.43 12.65
CA PHE A 112 0.88 -4.92 11.36
C PHE A 112 0.76 -3.76 10.38
N TYR A 113 1.52 -3.82 9.28
CA TYR A 113 1.40 -2.85 8.20
C TYR A 113 0.27 -3.23 7.25
N ILE A 114 -0.57 -2.26 6.91
CA ILE A 114 -1.71 -2.43 6.02
C ILE A 114 -1.47 -1.60 4.76
N GLU A 115 -1.62 -2.24 3.61
CA GLU A 115 -1.66 -1.60 2.30
C GLU A 115 -3.02 -1.84 1.67
N LEU A 116 -3.66 -0.79 1.15
CA LEU A 116 -4.97 -0.86 0.56
C LEU A 116 -4.90 -0.67 -0.95
N LYS A 117 -5.63 -1.51 -1.66
CA LYS A 117 -5.78 -1.44 -3.11
C LYS A 117 -7.22 -1.64 -3.53
N THR A 118 -7.56 -1.06 -4.67
CA THR A 118 -8.75 -1.38 -5.42
C THR A 118 -8.33 -2.01 -6.74
N CYS A 119 -9.06 -3.03 -7.20
CA CYS A 119 -8.79 -3.67 -8.48
C CYS A 119 -10.10 -4.04 -9.15
N GLU A 120 -10.24 -3.74 -10.44
CA GLU A 120 -11.39 -4.22 -11.20
C GLU A 120 -11.39 -5.75 -11.22
N GLU A 121 -12.54 -6.37 -10.92
CA GLU A 121 -12.63 -7.82 -10.76
C GLU A 121 -12.09 -8.59 -11.97
N LYS A 122 -12.37 -8.10 -13.18
CA LYS A 122 -11.91 -8.70 -14.45
C LYS A 122 -10.40 -8.57 -14.68
N GLN A 123 -9.70 -7.75 -13.91
CA GLN A 123 -8.27 -7.45 -14.06
C GLN A 123 -7.38 -8.17 -13.03
N GLN A 124 -7.93 -8.97 -12.12
CA GLN A 124 -7.16 -9.62 -11.05
C GLN A 124 -6.01 -10.50 -11.55
N ASN A 125 -6.17 -11.14 -12.71
CA ASN A 125 -5.16 -12.02 -13.29
C ASN A 125 -4.24 -11.30 -14.29
N GLN A 126 -4.33 -9.98 -14.40
CA GLN A 126 -3.50 -9.22 -15.33
C GLN A 126 -2.15 -8.85 -14.69
N THR A 127 -1.15 -8.65 -15.54
CA THR A 127 0.23 -8.38 -15.12
C THR A 127 0.49 -6.91 -14.78
N PHE A 128 -0.57 -6.10 -14.61
CA PHE A 128 -0.42 -4.68 -14.28
C PHE A 128 0.20 -4.50 -12.90
N ARG A 129 1.07 -3.49 -12.76
CA ARG A 129 1.68 -3.15 -11.48
C ARG A 129 0.64 -2.50 -10.58
N THR A 130 0.26 -3.21 -9.52
CA THR A 130 -0.73 -2.74 -8.53
C THR A 130 -0.10 -2.41 -7.17
N PHE A 131 1.10 -2.93 -6.89
CA PHE A 131 1.85 -2.67 -5.67
C PHE A 131 3.05 -1.77 -5.96
N PHE A 132 3.19 -0.69 -5.19
CA PHE A 132 4.29 0.26 -5.33
C PHE A 132 4.94 0.48 -3.97
N TYR A 133 6.22 0.09 -3.88
CA TYR A 133 7.07 0.40 -2.75
C TYR A 133 8.28 1.18 -3.27
N SER A 134 8.43 2.41 -2.78
CA SER A 134 9.54 3.30 -3.12
C SER A 134 10.38 3.51 -1.87
N PRO A 135 11.56 2.86 -1.77
CA PRO A 135 12.50 3.08 -0.68
C PRO A 135 12.75 4.56 -0.42
N SER A 136 12.80 4.96 0.85
CA SER A 136 13.13 6.34 1.20
C SER A 136 13.96 6.39 2.48
N THR A 137 14.84 7.38 2.58
CA THR A 137 15.65 7.63 3.80
C THR A 137 14.80 7.98 5.02
N ASN A 138 13.55 8.38 4.82
CA ASN A 138 12.57 8.61 5.90
C ASN A 138 11.43 7.60 5.75
N SER A 139 11.74 6.31 5.91
CA SER A 139 10.76 5.23 5.71
C SER A 139 9.65 5.24 6.76
N LYS A 140 8.48 4.72 6.37
CA LYS A 140 7.35 4.43 7.26
C LYS A 140 7.44 3.02 7.87
N ILE A 141 8.35 2.18 7.39
CA ILE A 141 8.64 0.86 7.93
C ILE A 141 9.70 1.04 9.03
N ILE A 142 9.26 0.94 10.28
CA ILE A 142 10.04 1.24 11.50
C ILE A 142 9.85 0.18 12.59
N TYR A 143 9.17 -0.92 12.29
CA TYR A 143 8.94 -2.04 13.18
C TYR A 143 9.12 -3.35 12.41
N ASP A 144 9.60 -4.38 13.10
CA ASP A 144 9.43 -5.76 12.64
C ASP A 144 7.94 -6.12 12.75
N ALA A 145 7.33 -6.48 11.64
CA ALA A 145 5.87 -6.54 11.53
C ALA A 145 5.44 -7.48 10.41
N SER A 146 4.19 -7.97 10.49
CA SER A 146 3.54 -8.56 9.33
C SER A 146 3.05 -7.47 8.39
N HIS A 147 3.12 -7.73 7.09
CA HIS A 147 2.68 -6.80 6.05
C HIS A 147 1.51 -7.44 5.29
N LEU A 148 0.33 -6.82 5.42
CA LEU A 148 -0.89 -7.29 4.78
C LEU A 148 -1.30 -6.33 3.67
N LEU A 149 -1.58 -6.88 2.49
CA LEU A 149 -2.23 -6.16 1.41
C LEU A 149 -3.71 -6.54 1.38
N ILE A 150 -4.58 -5.54 1.48
CA ILE A 150 -6.02 -5.69 1.37
C ILE A 150 -6.47 -5.10 0.03
N CYS A 151 -6.98 -5.96 -0.85
CA CYS A 151 -7.47 -5.55 -2.16
C CYS A 151 -9.00 -5.67 -2.21
N PHE A 152 -9.68 -4.54 -2.33
CA PHE A 152 -11.12 -4.50 -2.59
C PHE A 152 -11.38 -4.65 -4.10
N LEU A 153 -12.31 -5.52 -4.45
CA LEU A 153 -12.68 -5.72 -5.84
C LEU A 153 -13.75 -4.73 -6.28
N THR A 154 -13.57 -4.17 -7.46
CA THR A 154 -14.43 -3.12 -7.99
C THR A 154 -15.14 -3.55 -9.26
N THR A 155 -16.30 -2.94 -9.45
CA THR A 155 -17.08 -2.96 -10.69
C THR A 155 -17.41 -1.53 -11.08
N LYS A 156 -17.65 -1.32 -12.37
CA LYS A 156 -18.09 -0.03 -12.91
C LYS A 156 -19.41 -0.23 -13.63
N ASN A 157 -20.46 0.46 -13.18
CA ASN A 157 -21.78 0.46 -13.80
C ASN A 157 -22.21 1.91 -14.07
N ASP A 158 -22.61 2.23 -15.30
CA ASP A 158 -23.01 3.60 -15.71
C ASP A 158 -22.07 4.71 -15.22
N ASN A 159 -20.76 4.47 -15.36
CA ASN A 159 -19.66 5.33 -14.88
C ASN A 159 -19.48 5.43 -13.36
N ILE A 160 -20.33 4.81 -12.56
CA ILE A 160 -20.21 4.75 -11.11
C ILE A 160 -19.25 3.61 -10.74
N LEU A 161 -18.20 3.95 -9.98
CA LEU A 161 -17.30 2.97 -9.39
C LEU A 161 -17.87 2.47 -8.07
N GLN A 162 -17.88 1.15 -7.89
CA GLN A 162 -18.41 0.49 -6.70
C GLN A 162 -17.52 -0.67 -6.28
N LEU A 163 -17.53 -0.97 -4.99
CA LEU A 163 -17.03 -2.21 -4.42
C LEU A 163 -18.04 -3.33 -4.68
N ASN A 164 -17.60 -4.45 -5.25
CA ASN A 164 -18.51 -5.51 -5.71
C ASN A 164 -18.92 -6.51 -4.61
N GLY A 165 -18.48 -6.29 -3.37
CA GLY A 165 -18.73 -7.19 -2.24
C GLY A 165 -17.53 -8.08 -1.87
N ASN A 166 -16.59 -8.30 -2.79
CA ASN A 166 -15.45 -9.19 -2.62
C ASN A 166 -14.16 -8.44 -2.29
N TYR A 167 -13.27 -9.10 -1.55
CA TYR A 167 -11.95 -8.58 -1.21
C TYR A 167 -10.96 -9.72 -0.96
N HIS A 168 -9.68 -9.41 -1.07
CA HIS A 168 -8.57 -10.30 -0.74
C HIS A 168 -7.75 -9.70 0.39
N ILE A 169 -7.30 -10.54 1.33
CA ILE A 169 -6.29 -10.19 2.33
C ILE A 169 -5.08 -11.09 2.06
N VAL A 170 -3.95 -10.47 1.75
CA VAL A 170 -2.74 -11.15 1.29
C VAL A 170 -1.62 -10.91 2.30
N ASP A 171 -1.04 -11.99 2.81
CA ASP A 171 0.23 -11.93 3.53
C ASP A 171 1.39 -11.74 2.53
N MET A 172 2.19 -10.70 2.74
CA MET A 172 3.33 -10.36 1.89
C MET A 172 4.60 -11.18 2.21
N TYR A 173 4.61 -12.00 3.25
CA TYR A 173 5.81 -12.73 3.73
C TYR A 173 6.51 -13.57 2.65
N GLU A 174 5.75 -14.31 1.83
CA GLU A 174 6.28 -15.15 0.73
C GLU A 174 6.12 -14.49 -0.65
N LYS A 175 5.79 -13.19 -0.72
CA LYS A 175 5.56 -12.51 -2.00
C LYS A 175 6.86 -12.00 -2.60
N GLU A 176 6.95 -12.04 -3.91
CA GLU A 176 8.02 -11.42 -4.67
C GLU A 176 7.58 -10.05 -5.19
N VAL A 177 8.53 -9.11 -5.23
CA VAL A 177 8.38 -7.80 -5.86
C VAL A 177 9.42 -7.64 -6.95
N LYS A 178 9.09 -6.84 -7.96
CA LYS A 178 9.98 -6.54 -9.09
C LYS A 178 10.56 -5.14 -8.92
N LEU A 179 11.88 -4.99 -9.04
CA LEU A 179 12.48 -3.66 -9.08
C LEU A 179 12.17 -3.00 -10.43
N LYS A 180 11.67 -1.76 -10.40
CA LYS A 180 11.57 -0.92 -11.59
C LYS A 180 12.22 0.42 -11.32
N LEU A 181 13.28 0.69 -12.05
CA LEU A 181 13.98 1.97 -12.00
C LEU A 181 13.24 3.01 -12.85
N GLU A 182 13.19 4.23 -12.35
CA GLU A 182 12.69 5.40 -13.06
C GLU A 182 13.51 6.64 -12.68
N TYR A 183 13.77 7.49 -13.65
CA TYR A 183 14.23 8.85 -13.41
C TYR A 183 13.00 9.75 -13.31
N ASN A 184 12.96 10.63 -12.31
CA ASN A 184 11.90 11.62 -12.16
C ASN A 184 12.47 13.01 -11.89
N SER A 185 11.65 14.03 -12.13
CA SER A 185 11.91 15.43 -11.79
C SER A 185 10.59 16.09 -11.41
N ASN A 186 10.64 17.28 -10.80
CA ASN A 186 9.46 18.03 -10.39
C ASN A 186 9.34 19.34 -11.19
N ASN A 187 8.15 19.95 -11.17
CA ASN A 187 7.87 21.18 -11.93
C ASN A 187 8.83 22.32 -11.61
N LYS A 188 9.28 22.43 -10.35
CA LYS A 188 10.22 23.48 -9.95
C LYS A 188 11.59 23.26 -10.60
N GLU A 189 12.07 22.03 -10.69
CA GLU A 189 13.37 21.74 -11.34
C GLU A 189 13.28 21.85 -12.87
N LEU A 190 12.16 21.45 -13.47
CA LEU A 190 12.00 21.49 -14.93
C LEU A 190 11.70 22.89 -15.47
N TYR A 191 10.94 23.70 -14.73
CA TYR A 191 10.45 25.00 -15.19
C TYR A 191 10.96 26.18 -14.37
N GLY A 192 11.62 25.92 -13.24
CA GLY A 192 12.23 26.97 -12.43
C GLY A 192 13.56 27.38 -13.04
N GLY A 193 13.56 28.50 -13.74
CA GLY A 193 14.75 29.04 -14.39
C GLY A 193 14.40 29.77 -15.68
N GLN A 194 15.42 30.11 -16.47
CA GLN A 194 15.21 30.67 -17.79
C GLN A 194 14.78 29.56 -18.74
N LEU A 195 13.53 29.65 -19.20
CA LEU A 195 12.99 28.79 -20.25
C LEU A 195 13.47 29.29 -21.61
N LEU A 196 13.61 28.37 -22.57
CA LEU A 196 13.91 28.68 -23.97
C LEU A 196 12.70 29.33 -24.66
#